data_AF-A0A1H3ZSL6-F1
#
_entry.id   AF-A0A1H3ZSL6-F1
#
_cell.length_a   1.000
_cell.length_b   1.000
_cell.length_c   1.000
_cell.angle_alpha   90.00
_cell.angle_beta   90.00
_cell.angle_gamma   90.00
#
_symmetry.space_group_name_H-M   'P 1'
#
loop_
_entity.id
_entity.type
_entity.pdbx_description
1 polymer ?
#
loop_
_entity_poly.entity_id
_entity_poly.type
_entity_poly.pdbx_seq_one_letter_code
_entity_poly.pdbx_strand_id
1 'polypeptide(L)'
;MEHPVIYLTADAMISSLGFSTGECREQMLRYQSGVRLVSDSQLYSESFFGARINNDRLQLLVTENNLHGFSRLEQLLILSIRQTIEKSGVNVQQSDCGFILVSTKGNIGRLSTGNETGEELLLSHSAEKVAAYFKFTATPIVLCNACISGVSAMIVAKRLIGSGLFKYMIVAGGDELSDFIVSGFHAFKSISTGICKPYDAGRDGLSLGEACGSVLLTGDKICVRETQPVVLLGGAITNDANHISGPSRTGEELHLAIDQALGQAGISMEDHFFINAHGTATPYNDEMESKALYLSGLSGKPLQSLKPYFGHTLGAAGVIETILCKQQLENNIVFGVPGFETIGVPYPLNIDSRHRPMNLTYCLKTASGFGGCNAAVVIGKERAVEVFPQTSKRTKILSTCSISPSGVYLNDERVFVNELADDFPIFIRKVYAFLGLAYRKFYKMDDLSKLGFITTAWLTRSVDGFAELPPESKGVIMANCSSSLDTDIQYRRNLDAVGDREASPAIFVYTLPNVMLGEICIYWKMKGENIFFIQREFDKDFLMQYAEIVMNEQGLHYCIVGWCDLLGENFLSEFYLMER
;
A
#
# COMPACT_ATOMS: atom_id res chain seq x y z
N MET A 1 22.46 -16.56 -11.48
CA MET A 1 21.23 -17.38 -11.48
C MET A 1 20.24 -16.69 -12.40
N GLU A 2 19.58 -17.42 -13.29
CA GLU A 2 18.45 -16.89 -14.07
C GLU A 2 17.36 -16.47 -13.07
N HIS A 3 16.81 -15.25 -13.20
CA HIS A 3 15.69 -14.82 -12.37
C HIS A 3 14.45 -15.67 -12.71
N PRO A 4 13.75 -16.24 -11.71
CA PRO A 4 12.59 -17.07 -11.98
C PRO A 4 11.43 -16.24 -12.52
N VAL A 5 10.66 -16.84 -13.43
CA VAL A 5 9.34 -16.32 -13.82
C VAL A 5 8.42 -16.38 -12.60
N ILE A 6 7.84 -15.25 -12.21
CA ILE A 6 6.98 -15.16 -11.02
C ILE A 6 5.52 -15.30 -11.45
N TYR A 7 4.92 -16.46 -11.17
CA TYR A 7 3.51 -16.75 -11.47
C TYR A 7 2.57 -16.17 -10.42
N LEU A 8 1.44 -15.61 -10.86
CA LEU A 8 0.26 -15.38 -10.02
C LEU A 8 -0.71 -16.53 -10.24
N THR A 9 -0.69 -17.51 -9.35
CA THR A 9 -1.51 -18.73 -9.43
C THR A 9 -2.72 -18.59 -8.49
N ALA A 10 -3.15 -19.68 -7.85
CA ALA A 10 -4.28 -19.77 -6.93
C ALA A 10 -4.58 -18.49 -6.16
N ASP A 11 -5.84 -18.08 -6.22
CA ASP A 11 -6.34 -16.85 -5.62
C ASP A 11 -7.70 -17.07 -4.97
N ALA A 12 -8.05 -16.18 -4.05
CA ALA A 12 -9.36 -16.09 -3.43
C ALA A 12 -9.67 -14.64 -3.08
N MET A 13 -10.94 -14.28 -3.12
CA MET A 13 -11.41 -12.97 -2.63
C MET A 13 -12.78 -13.08 -1.96
N ILE A 14 -12.96 -12.27 -0.94
CA ILE A 14 -14.21 -12.03 -0.21
C ILE A 14 -14.48 -10.53 -0.29
N SER A 15 -15.64 -10.14 -0.76
CA SER A 15 -16.02 -8.73 -0.93
C SER A 15 -17.53 -8.56 -0.75
N SER A 16 -18.01 -7.33 -0.94
CA SER A 16 -19.44 -7.03 -1.06
C SER A 16 -20.17 -7.81 -2.17
N LEU A 17 -19.46 -8.33 -3.17
CA LEU A 17 -20.06 -9.06 -4.31
C LEU A 17 -20.03 -10.59 -4.16
N GLY A 18 -19.30 -11.15 -3.19
CA GLY A 18 -19.20 -12.60 -3.05
C GLY A 18 -18.06 -13.07 -2.14
N PHE A 19 -18.02 -14.38 -1.88
CA PHE A 19 -17.02 -15.03 -1.02
C PHE A 19 -16.02 -15.90 -1.80
N SER A 20 -16.00 -15.76 -3.12
CA SER A 20 -14.98 -16.32 -3.99
C SER A 20 -14.71 -15.41 -5.20
N THR A 21 -13.56 -15.59 -5.85
CA THR A 21 -13.22 -14.89 -7.11
C THR A 21 -14.26 -15.11 -8.20
N GLY A 22 -14.78 -16.34 -8.31
CA GLY A 22 -15.81 -16.69 -9.30
C GLY A 22 -17.11 -15.94 -9.08
N GLU A 23 -17.61 -15.92 -7.84
CA GLU A 23 -18.84 -15.18 -7.49
C GLU A 23 -18.70 -13.68 -7.78
N CYS A 24 -17.59 -13.06 -7.36
CA CYS A 24 -17.35 -11.64 -7.59
C CYS A 24 -17.35 -11.33 -9.09
N ARG A 25 -16.64 -12.15 -9.89
CA ARG A 25 -16.58 -12.03 -11.35
C ARG A 25 -17.96 -12.16 -12.00
N GLU A 26 -18.77 -13.13 -11.57
CA GLU A 26 -20.12 -13.34 -12.09
C GLU A 26 -21.07 -12.17 -11.80
N GLN A 27 -20.99 -11.58 -10.62
CA GLN A 27 -21.77 -10.39 -10.29
C GLN A 27 -21.34 -9.18 -11.13
N MET A 28 -20.03 -8.99 -11.31
CA MET A 28 -19.51 -7.92 -12.17
C MET A 28 -19.98 -8.06 -13.61
N LEU A 29 -19.95 -9.27 -14.18
CA LEU A 29 -20.46 -9.56 -15.53
C LEU A 29 -21.95 -9.21 -15.72
N ARG A 30 -22.70 -9.18 -14.62
CA ARG A 30 -24.12 -8.77 -14.57
C ARG A 30 -24.29 -7.28 -14.20
N TYR A 31 -23.21 -6.51 -14.24
CA TYR A 31 -23.15 -5.09 -13.86
C TYR A 31 -23.68 -4.82 -12.43
N GLN A 32 -23.55 -5.79 -11.52
CA GLN A 32 -23.95 -5.60 -10.13
C GLN A 32 -22.85 -4.87 -9.38
N SER A 33 -23.20 -3.75 -8.74
CA SER A 33 -22.32 -3.05 -7.81
C SER A 33 -22.58 -3.49 -6.38
N GLY A 34 -21.51 -3.68 -5.61
CA GLY A 34 -21.58 -3.86 -4.17
C GLY A 34 -21.73 -2.54 -3.43
N VAL A 35 -21.48 -1.40 -4.09
CA VAL A 35 -21.68 -0.06 -3.55
C VAL A 35 -23.18 0.24 -3.49
N ARG A 36 -23.67 0.52 -2.29
CA ARG A 36 -25.08 0.82 -2.02
C ARG A 36 -25.19 1.86 -0.92
N LEU A 37 -26.38 2.43 -0.75
CA LEU A 37 -26.64 3.31 0.38
C LEU A 37 -26.52 2.49 1.69
N VAL A 38 -25.66 2.96 2.59
CA VAL A 38 -25.44 2.41 3.93
C VAL A 38 -26.03 3.37 4.94
N SER A 39 -26.97 2.88 5.75
CA SER A 39 -27.59 3.61 6.86
C SER A 39 -27.27 2.86 8.15
N ASP A 40 -26.05 3.07 8.66
CA ASP A 40 -25.53 2.42 9.87
C ASP A 40 -24.89 3.46 10.78
N SER A 41 -25.60 3.84 11.84
CA SER A 41 -25.15 4.87 12.79
C SER A 41 -23.94 4.45 13.62
N GLN A 42 -23.54 3.18 13.58
CA GLN A 42 -22.28 2.73 14.18
C GLN A 42 -21.07 3.03 13.28
N LEU A 43 -21.28 3.32 11.99
CA LEU A 43 -20.22 3.72 11.06
C LEU A 43 -20.21 5.22 10.82
N TYR A 44 -21.38 5.86 10.68
CA TYR A 44 -21.47 7.30 10.48
C TYR A 44 -22.89 7.80 10.78
N SER A 45 -23.00 9.03 11.28
CA SER A 45 -24.27 9.65 11.70
C SER A 45 -25.23 9.90 10.54
N GLU A 46 -24.74 9.94 9.30
CA GLU A 46 -25.55 10.08 8.09
C GLU A 46 -25.40 8.87 7.16
N SER A 47 -26.34 8.73 6.23
CA SER A 47 -26.23 7.69 5.21
C SER A 47 -25.18 8.06 4.16
N PHE A 48 -24.41 7.08 3.72
CA PHE A 48 -23.36 7.26 2.71
C PHE A 48 -23.35 6.07 1.75
N PHE A 49 -22.73 6.22 0.58
CA PHE A 49 -22.56 5.10 -0.36
C PHE A 49 -21.29 4.31 -0.05
N GLY A 50 -21.46 3.03 0.24
CA GLY A 50 -20.35 2.13 0.56
C GLY A 50 -20.66 0.67 0.21
N ALA A 51 -19.61 -0.12 0.06
CA ALA A 51 -19.69 -1.54 -0.23
C ALA A 51 -19.28 -2.36 1.01
N ARG A 52 -20.20 -3.14 1.55
CA ARG A 52 -19.98 -3.95 2.77
C ARG A 52 -20.08 -5.43 2.48
N ILE A 53 -19.19 -6.21 3.08
CA ILE A 53 -19.26 -7.67 3.05
C ILE A 53 -20.53 -8.11 3.76
N ASN A 54 -21.22 -9.13 3.22
CA ASN A 54 -22.42 -9.69 3.85
C ASN A 54 -22.05 -10.34 5.19
N ASN A 55 -22.47 -9.70 6.29
CA ASN A 55 -22.10 -10.15 7.63
C ASN A 55 -22.74 -11.48 8.01
N ASP A 56 -23.99 -11.73 7.62
CA ASP A 56 -24.68 -13.00 7.94
C ASP A 56 -23.95 -14.19 7.32
N ARG A 57 -23.55 -14.06 6.06
CA ARG A 57 -22.77 -15.08 5.36
C ARG A 57 -21.38 -15.25 5.97
N LEU A 58 -20.74 -14.15 6.40
CA LEU A 58 -19.47 -14.23 7.12
C LEU A 58 -19.63 -15.01 8.44
N GLN A 59 -20.66 -14.72 9.24
CA GLN A 59 -20.88 -15.40 10.53
C GLN A 59 -21.16 -16.90 10.37
N LEU A 60 -21.85 -17.31 9.30
CA LEU A 60 -22.01 -18.73 8.97
C LEU A 60 -20.66 -19.42 8.76
N LEU A 61 -19.80 -18.84 7.90
CA LEU A 61 -18.47 -19.39 7.62
C LEU A 61 -17.55 -19.37 8.85
N VAL A 62 -17.64 -18.33 9.69
CA VAL A 62 -16.91 -18.24 10.96
C VAL A 62 -17.30 -19.38 11.89
N THR A 63 -18.59 -19.69 11.98
CA THR A 63 -19.09 -20.80 12.81
C THR A 63 -18.62 -22.15 12.25
N GLU A 64 -18.76 -22.37 10.94
CA GLU A 64 -18.33 -23.59 10.26
C GLU A 64 -16.82 -23.87 10.40
N ASN A 65 -16.01 -22.81 10.47
CA ASN A 65 -14.54 -22.91 10.57
C ASN A 65 -14.00 -22.66 11.97
N ASN A 66 -14.87 -22.52 12.99
CA ASN A 66 -14.53 -22.24 14.38
C ASN A 66 -13.58 -21.03 14.55
N LEU A 67 -13.94 -19.88 13.96
CA LEU A 67 -13.11 -18.67 13.92
C LEU A 67 -13.53 -17.58 14.93
N HIS A 68 -14.38 -17.89 15.91
CA HIS A 68 -14.90 -16.90 16.86
C HIS A 68 -13.84 -16.21 17.74
N GLY A 69 -12.65 -16.81 17.89
CA GLY A 69 -11.52 -16.21 18.64
C GLY A 69 -10.68 -15.20 17.84
N PHE A 70 -11.00 -14.98 16.57
CA PHE A 70 -10.29 -14.07 15.66
C PHE A 70 -11.09 -12.79 15.46
N SER A 71 -10.41 -11.66 15.25
CA SER A 71 -11.05 -10.42 14.82
C SER A 71 -11.75 -10.59 13.47
N ARG A 72 -12.65 -9.68 13.09
CA ARG A 72 -13.33 -9.76 11.80
C ARG A 72 -12.36 -9.72 10.61
N LEU A 73 -11.34 -8.86 10.66
CA LEU A 73 -10.26 -8.84 9.68
C LEU A 73 -9.50 -10.18 9.63
N GLU A 74 -9.11 -10.73 10.79
CA GLU A 74 -8.41 -12.01 10.88
C GLU A 74 -9.27 -13.17 10.33
N GLN A 75 -10.59 -13.18 10.60
CA GLN A 75 -11.53 -14.15 10.05
C GLN A 75 -11.55 -14.10 8.51
N LEU A 76 -11.63 -12.91 7.93
CA LEU A 76 -11.62 -12.71 6.48
C LEU A 76 -10.30 -13.19 5.85
N LEU A 77 -9.17 -12.85 6.47
CA LEU A 77 -7.83 -13.29 6.05
C LEU A 77 -7.71 -14.80 6.09
N ILE A 78 -8.11 -15.44 7.20
CA ILE A 78 -8.07 -16.90 7.34
C ILE A 78 -8.95 -17.58 6.29
N LEU A 79 -10.18 -17.11 6.08
CA LEU A 79 -11.07 -17.69 5.07
C LEU A 79 -10.52 -17.55 3.64
N SER A 80 -9.93 -16.40 3.31
CA SER A 80 -9.32 -16.18 2.00
C SER A 80 -8.06 -17.04 1.79
N ILE A 81 -7.12 -17.02 2.75
CA ILE A 81 -5.85 -17.76 2.66
C ILE A 81 -6.12 -19.27 2.58
N ARG A 82 -7.08 -19.79 3.35
CA ARG A 82 -7.50 -21.19 3.28
C ARG A 82 -7.89 -21.61 1.87
N GLN A 83 -8.75 -20.83 1.20
CA GLN A 83 -9.14 -21.11 -0.20
C GLN A 83 -7.93 -21.11 -1.15
N THR A 84 -6.99 -20.17 -0.96
CA THR A 84 -5.76 -20.09 -1.77
C THR A 84 -4.85 -21.31 -1.55
N ILE A 85 -4.69 -21.75 -0.31
CA ILE A 85 -3.93 -22.97 0.04
C ILE A 85 -4.61 -24.21 -0.56
N GLU A 86 -5.93 -24.34 -0.42
CA GLU A 86 -6.69 -25.49 -0.96
C GLU A 86 -6.61 -25.57 -2.49
N LYS A 87 -6.68 -24.43 -3.18
CA LYS A 87 -6.57 -24.36 -4.65
C LYS A 87 -5.17 -24.68 -5.16
N SER A 88 -4.13 -24.18 -4.50
CA SER A 88 -2.74 -24.39 -4.92
C SER A 88 -2.21 -25.78 -4.52
N GLY A 89 -2.56 -26.23 -3.31
CA GLY A 89 -1.90 -27.35 -2.64
C GLY A 89 -0.51 -27.00 -2.09
N VAL A 90 -0.18 -25.71 -1.94
CA VAL A 90 1.12 -25.28 -1.41
C VAL A 90 1.26 -25.71 0.05
N ASN A 91 2.43 -26.24 0.42
CA ASN A 91 2.75 -26.46 1.82
C ASN A 91 3.24 -25.15 2.43
N VAL A 92 2.48 -24.57 3.35
CA VAL A 92 2.87 -23.30 4.01
C VAL A 92 3.83 -23.48 5.19
N GLN A 93 4.10 -24.73 5.60
CA GLN A 93 4.95 -25.05 6.73
C GLN A 93 6.43 -25.22 6.34
N GLN A 94 6.75 -25.23 5.03
CA GLN A 94 8.14 -25.21 4.56
C GLN A 94 8.75 -23.82 4.74
N SER A 95 10.05 -23.76 5.01
CA SER A 95 10.76 -22.53 5.38
C SER A 95 10.86 -21.50 4.25
N ASP A 96 10.73 -21.92 2.99
CA ASP A 96 10.75 -21.07 1.80
C ASP A 96 9.34 -20.64 1.35
N CYS A 97 8.31 -20.85 2.18
CA CYS A 97 6.98 -20.28 2.00
C CYS A 97 6.75 -19.08 2.93
N GLY A 98 6.76 -17.88 2.36
CA GLY A 98 6.49 -16.64 3.08
C GLY A 98 5.01 -16.25 3.08
N PHE A 99 4.67 -15.35 3.99
CA PHE A 99 3.34 -14.73 4.10
C PHE A 99 3.51 -13.21 4.18
N ILE A 100 2.85 -12.48 3.27
CA ILE A 100 2.69 -11.03 3.34
C ILE A 100 1.25 -10.71 3.74
N LEU A 101 1.08 -9.95 4.82
CA LEU A 101 -0.19 -9.31 5.19
C LEU A 101 -0.19 -7.85 4.75
N VAL A 102 -1.31 -7.40 4.19
CA VAL A 102 -1.57 -6.01 3.85
C VAL A 102 -2.86 -5.53 4.49
N SER A 103 -2.81 -4.35 5.10
CA SER A 103 -4.00 -3.60 5.50
C SER A 103 -3.60 -2.14 5.69
N THR A 104 -4.51 -1.21 5.39
CA THR A 104 -4.26 0.20 5.67
C THR A 104 -4.42 0.52 7.15
N LYS A 105 -5.26 -0.24 7.87
CA LYS A 105 -5.67 0.11 9.25
C LYS A 105 -5.76 -1.03 10.25
N GLY A 106 -5.60 -2.28 9.83
CA GLY A 106 -5.71 -3.43 10.72
C GLY A 106 -7.05 -3.46 11.45
N ASN A 107 -6.99 -3.75 12.75
CA ASN A 107 -8.18 -3.78 13.60
C ASN A 107 -8.52 -2.41 14.23
N ILE A 108 -8.30 -1.29 13.52
CA ILE A 108 -8.49 0.05 14.10
C ILE A 108 -9.90 0.26 14.68
N GLY A 109 -10.92 -0.43 14.17
CA GLY A 109 -12.28 -0.39 14.72
C GLY A 109 -12.40 -0.90 16.17
N ARG A 110 -11.35 -1.52 16.72
CA ARG A 110 -11.28 -1.95 18.13
C ARG A 110 -10.63 -0.92 19.06
N LEU A 111 -10.06 0.15 18.50
CA LEU A 111 -9.50 1.26 19.26
C LEU A 111 -10.63 2.04 19.94
N SER A 112 -10.51 2.22 21.24
CA SER A 112 -11.46 2.99 22.05
C SER A 112 -10.73 3.59 23.26
N THR A 113 -11.37 4.53 23.97
CA THR A 113 -10.82 5.08 25.22
C THR A 113 -10.54 4.03 26.31
N GLY A 114 -11.21 2.87 26.25
CA GLY A 114 -10.95 1.73 27.14
C GLY A 114 -9.89 0.74 26.63
N ASN A 115 -9.41 0.90 25.39
CA ASN A 115 -8.48 -0.01 24.74
C ASN A 115 -7.57 0.76 23.76
N GLU A 116 -6.55 1.43 24.29
CA GLU A 116 -5.60 2.23 23.50
C GLU A 116 -4.25 1.50 23.30
N THR A 117 -3.98 0.46 24.07
CA THR A 117 -2.69 -0.27 24.08
C THR A 117 -2.84 -1.77 23.84
N GLY A 118 -4.03 -2.23 23.41
CA GLY A 118 -4.28 -3.64 23.14
C GLY A 118 -3.41 -4.16 22.00
N GLU A 119 -2.79 -5.34 22.18
CA GLU A 119 -1.95 -5.95 21.14
C GLU A 119 -2.72 -6.20 19.84
N GLU A 120 -4.04 -6.40 19.91
CA GLU A 120 -4.89 -6.58 18.74
C GLU A 120 -4.92 -5.36 17.80
N LEU A 121 -4.50 -4.18 18.27
CA LEU A 121 -4.40 -2.96 17.46
C LEU A 121 -3.14 -2.97 16.60
N LEU A 122 -2.15 -3.79 16.95
CA LEU A 122 -0.91 -3.91 16.19
C LEU A 122 -1.12 -4.82 14.98
N LEU A 123 -0.80 -4.28 13.80
CA LEU A 123 -0.89 -5.01 12.54
C LEU A 123 -0.01 -6.27 12.51
N SER A 124 1.18 -6.21 13.11
CA SER A 124 2.10 -7.34 13.27
C SER A 124 1.46 -8.48 14.07
N HIS A 125 0.74 -8.17 15.15
CA HIS A 125 0.06 -9.16 15.98
C HIS A 125 -1.02 -9.94 15.21
N SER A 126 -1.85 -9.26 14.41
CA SER A 126 -2.82 -9.95 13.55
C SER A 126 -2.15 -10.82 12.50
N ALA A 127 -1.04 -10.37 11.91
CA ALA A 127 -0.28 -11.17 10.97
C ALA A 127 0.28 -12.44 11.62
N GLU A 128 0.84 -12.34 12.83
CA GLU A 128 1.34 -13.46 13.62
C GLU A 128 0.22 -14.45 13.98
N LYS A 129 -0.95 -13.97 14.40
CA LYS A 129 -2.11 -14.83 14.70
C LYS A 129 -2.59 -15.61 13.49
N VAL A 130 -2.68 -14.96 12.32
CA VAL A 130 -3.07 -15.62 11.06
C VAL A 130 -1.98 -16.59 10.62
N ALA A 131 -0.70 -16.23 10.72
CA ALA A 131 0.43 -17.09 10.39
C ALA A 131 0.44 -18.36 11.28
N ALA A 132 0.23 -18.18 12.59
CA ALA A 132 0.17 -19.26 13.57
C ALA A 132 -1.00 -20.22 13.32
N TYR A 133 -2.15 -19.71 12.89
CA TYR A 133 -3.31 -20.53 12.53
C TYR A 133 -2.97 -21.57 11.44
N PHE A 134 -2.22 -21.17 10.42
CA PHE A 134 -1.77 -22.04 9.33
C PHE A 134 -0.42 -22.73 9.60
N LYS A 135 0.25 -22.37 10.69
CA LYS A 135 1.59 -22.85 11.09
C LYS A 135 2.67 -22.49 10.08
N PHE A 136 2.62 -21.28 9.52
CA PHE A 136 3.77 -20.75 8.77
C PHE A 136 5.02 -20.79 9.65
N THR A 137 6.16 -21.18 9.07
CA THR A 137 7.45 -21.22 9.76
C THR A 137 8.24 -19.92 9.59
N ALA A 138 8.01 -19.20 8.48
CA ALA A 138 8.56 -17.88 8.26
C ALA A 138 7.76 -16.81 9.02
N THR A 139 8.48 -15.81 9.55
CA THR A 139 7.87 -14.62 10.13
C THR A 139 7.05 -13.88 9.07
N PRO A 140 5.80 -13.47 9.35
CA PRO A 140 5.01 -12.73 8.38
C PRO A 140 5.62 -11.35 8.13
N ILE A 141 5.58 -10.92 6.88
CA ILE A 141 5.94 -9.57 6.47
C ILE A 141 4.64 -8.75 6.40
N VAL A 142 4.64 -7.55 6.97
CA VAL A 142 3.46 -6.69 6.94
C VAL A 142 3.78 -5.37 6.26
N LEU A 143 2.86 -4.88 5.42
CA LEU A 143 3.02 -3.64 4.67
C LEU A 143 1.84 -2.70 4.92
N CYS A 144 2.16 -1.43 5.18
CA CYS A 144 1.20 -0.35 5.33
C CYS A 144 1.71 0.91 4.63
N ASN A 145 1.38 1.06 3.35
CA ASN A 145 1.76 2.18 2.50
C ASN A 145 0.51 2.82 1.87
N ALA A 146 -0.47 3.18 2.71
CA ALA A 146 -1.75 3.73 2.31
C ALA A 146 -2.46 2.88 1.20
N CYS A 147 -3.04 3.54 0.20
CA CYS A 147 -3.84 2.91 -0.84
C CYS A 147 -3.02 2.08 -1.84
N ILE A 148 -1.68 2.19 -1.84
CA ILE A 148 -0.81 1.40 -2.72
C ILE A 148 -0.36 0.07 -2.10
N SER A 149 -0.65 -0.16 -0.81
CA SER A 149 -0.10 -1.28 -0.02
C SER A 149 -0.23 -2.64 -0.71
N GLY A 150 -1.39 -2.94 -1.32
CA GLY A 150 -1.60 -4.22 -2.00
C GLY A 150 -0.78 -4.36 -3.28
N VAL A 151 -0.49 -3.26 -3.99
CA VAL A 151 0.40 -3.26 -5.17
C VAL A 151 1.85 -3.36 -4.72
N SER A 152 2.24 -2.61 -3.68
CA SER A 152 3.57 -2.71 -3.06
C SER A 152 3.89 -4.14 -2.59
N ALA A 153 2.91 -4.85 -2.04
CA ALA A 153 3.07 -6.25 -1.64
C ALA A 153 3.37 -7.20 -2.80
N MET A 154 2.77 -6.97 -3.97
CA MET A 154 3.11 -7.75 -5.18
C MET A 154 4.56 -7.50 -5.60
N ILE A 155 5.01 -6.24 -5.54
CA ILE A 155 6.39 -5.85 -5.87
C ILE A 155 7.39 -6.46 -4.88
N VAL A 156 7.10 -6.38 -3.58
CA VAL A 156 7.89 -7.00 -2.51
C VAL A 156 7.97 -8.52 -2.73
N ALA A 157 6.84 -9.19 -2.96
CA ALA A 157 6.83 -10.63 -3.21
C ALA A 157 7.64 -11.03 -4.45
N LYS A 158 7.51 -10.29 -5.57
CA LYS A 158 8.34 -10.48 -6.77
C LYS A 158 9.83 -10.46 -6.44
N ARG A 159 10.25 -9.45 -5.67
CA ARG A 159 11.65 -9.23 -5.29
C ARG A 159 12.19 -10.33 -4.40
N LEU A 160 11.43 -10.68 -3.37
CA LEU A 160 11.83 -11.71 -2.40
C LEU A 160 11.89 -13.10 -3.03
N ILE A 161 11.01 -13.41 -4.00
CA ILE A 161 11.12 -14.65 -4.77
C ILE A 161 12.26 -14.57 -5.78
N GLY A 162 12.39 -13.43 -6.47
CA GLY A 162 13.43 -13.19 -7.47
C GLY A 162 14.86 -13.18 -6.91
N SER A 163 15.03 -12.88 -5.62
CA SER A 163 16.30 -12.96 -4.89
C SER A 163 16.60 -14.36 -4.34
N GLY A 164 15.61 -15.28 -4.39
CA GLY A 164 15.72 -16.62 -3.83
C GLY A 164 15.51 -16.71 -2.32
N LEU A 165 15.09 -15.64 -1.64
CA LEU A 165 14.75 -15.67 -0.21
C LEU A 165 13.52 -16.54 0.07
N PHE A 166 12.55 -16.49 -0.83
CA PHE A 166 11.37 -17.33 -0.78
C PHE A 166 11.14 -18.01 -2.13
N LYS A 167 10.50 -19.16 -2.11
CA LYS A 167 10.05 -19.86 -3.32
C LYS A 167 8.55 -19.69 -3.55
N TYR A 168 7.82 -19.57 -2.46
CA TYR A 168 6.37 -19.38 -2.42
C TYR A 168 6.06 -18.17 -1.53
N MET A 169 5.10 -17.36 -1.94
CA MET A 169 4.63 -16.27 -1.12
C MET A 169 3.12 -16.13 -1.23
N ILE A 170 2.42 -16.28 -0.11
CA ILE A 170 1.01 -15.91 -0.04
C ILE A 170 0.96 -14.43 0.29
N VAL A 171 0.38 -13.64 -0.62
CA VAL A 171 0.08 -12.24 -0.39
C VAL A 171 -1.41 -12.15 -0.08
N ALA A 172 -1.77 -11.68 1.13
CA ALA A 172 -3.15 -11.43 1.51
C ALA A 172 -3.34 -9.99 1.96
N GLY A 173 -4.43 -9.37 1.52
CA GLY A 173 -4.79 -8.00 1.89
C GLY A 173 -6.24 -7.90 2.30
N GLY A 174 -6.53 -7.20 3.40
CA GLY A 174 -7.89 -7.05 3.91
C GLY A 174 -8.10 -5.72 4.60
N ASP A 175 -9.26 -5.12 4.37
CA ASP A 175 -9.72 -3.92 5.08
C ASP A 175 -11.25 -3.96 5.25
N GLU A 176 -11.70 -3.39 6.37
CA GLU A 176 -13.11 -3.26 6.73
C GLU A 176 -13.49 -1.80 6.99
N LEU A 177 -14.79 -1.49 6.98
CA LEU A 177 -15.27 -0.16 7.34
C LEU A 177 -15.45 -0.08 8.85
N SER A 178 -15.01 1.05 9.41
CA SER A 178 -15.22 1.45 10.79
C SER A 178 -15.60 2.93 10.82
N ASP A 179 -16.16 3.39 11.94
CA ASP A 179 -16.43 4.81 12.15
C ASP A 179 -15.17 5.68 12.05
N PHE A 180 -14.04 5.16 12.53
CA PHE A 180 -12.73 5.78 12.38
C PHE A 180 -12.43 6.11 10.91
N ILE A 181 -12.56 5.12 10.03
CA ILE A 181 -12.25 5.23 8.60
C ILE A 181 -13.26 6.13 7.90
N VAL A 182 -14.56 5.86 8.09
CA VAL A 182 -15.63 6.57 7.38
C VAL A 182 -15.63 8.06 7.74
N SER A 183 -15.49 8.41 9.02
CA SER A 183 -15.41 9.80 9.47
C SER A 183 -14.21 10.52 8.87
N GLY A 184 -13.07 9.84 8.73
CA GLY A 184 -11.85 10.44 8.19
C GLY A 184 -11.97 10.81 6.72
N PHE A 185 -12.54 9.92 5.90
CA PHE A 185 -12.78 10.23 4.49
C PHE A 185 -13.88 11.29 4.30
N HIS A 186 -14.89 11.35 5.19
CA HIS A 186 -15.88 12.43 5.22
C HIS A 186 -15.25 13.78 5.57
N ALA A 187 -14.32 13.83 6.53
CA ALA A 187 -13.56 15.03 6.88
C ALA A 187 -12.76 15.59 5.69
N PHE A 188 -12.27 14.71 4.82
CA PHE A 188 -11.61 15.06 3.57
C PHE A 188 -12.56 15.53 2.45
N LYS A 189 -13.88 15.48 2.68
CA LYS A 189 -14.93 15.73 1.66
C LYS A 189 -14.70 14.92 0.39
N SER A 190 -14.27 13.67 0.59
CA SER A 190 -13.85 12.78 -0.48
C SER A 190 -14.89 11.72 -0.83
N ILE A 191 -15.96 11.59 -0.04
CA ILE A 191 -17.03 10.61 -0.24
C ILE A 191 -18.03 11.12 -1.29
N SER A 192 -18.28 10.29 -2.30
CA SER A 192 -19.30 10.53 -3.34
C SER A 192 -20.71 10.51 -2.77
N THR A 193 -21.60 11.29 -3.37
CA THR A 193 -23.04 11.23 -3.09
C THR A 193 -23.73 10.02 -3.71
N GLY A 194 -23.01 9.21 -4.50
CA GLY A 194 -23.53 8.00 -5.15
C GLY A 194 -22.46 6.92 -5.33
N ILE A 195 -22.70 6.03 -6.30
CA ILE A 195 -21.64 5.14 -6.79
C ILE A 195 -20.62 6.03 -7.50
N CYS A 196 -19.36 5.92 -7.10
CA CYS A 196 -18.27 6.70 -7.67
C CYS A 196 -18.17 6.49 -9.20
N LYS A 197 -17.82 7.57 -9.91
CA LYS A 197 -17.73 7.60 -11.38
C LYS A 197 -16.32 8.00 -11.84
N PRO A 198 -15.34 7.09 -11.81
CA PRO A 198 -13.97 7.43 -12.15
C PRO A 198 -13.85 8.09 -13.52
N TYR A 199 -13.13 9.20 -13.58
CA TYR A 199 -12.83 10.03 -14.75
C TYR A 199 -14.03 10.67 -15.44
N ASP A 200 -15.23 10.50 -14.92
CA ASP A 200 -16.44 11.09 -15.49
C ASP A 200 -16.52 12.61 -15.19
N ALA A 201 -17.23 13.35 -16.03
CA ALA A 201 -17.52 14.77 -15.83
C ALA A 201 -18.36 15.03 -14.58
N GLY A 202 -19.22 14.08 -14.20
CA GLY A 202 -20.06 14.12 -13.00
C GLY A 202 -19.44 13.48 -11.76
N ARG A 203 -18.13 13.20 -11.75
CA ARG A 203 -17.46 12.64 -10.57
C ARG A 203 -17.38 13.66 -9.43
N ASP A 204 -17.65 13.21 -8.21
CA ASP A 204 -17.68 14.06 -7.01
C ASP A 204 -16.90 13.49 -5.82
N GLY A 205 -16.35 12.28 -5.93
CA GLY A 205 -15.65 11.59 -4.84
C GLY A 205 -15.62 10.08 -5.01
N LEU A 206 -15.03 9.39 -4.04
CA LEU A 206 -14.95 7.93 -3.97
C LEU A 206 -16.13 7.33 -3.17
N SER A 207 -16.47 6.08 -3.46
CA SER A 207 -17.29 5.26 -2.56
C SER A 207 -16.36 4.35 -1.77
N LEU A 208 -16.61 4.11 -0.48
CA LEU A 208 -15.75 3.24 0.35
C LEU A 208 -16.14 1.76 0.22
N GLY A 209 -15.21 0.85 0.49
CA GLY A 209 -15.44 -0.59 0.34
C GLY A 209 -14.74 -1.47 1.37
N GLU A 210 -15.33 -2.63 1.65
CA GLU A 210 -14.72 -3.73 2.39
C GLU A 210 -14.32 -4.85 1.43
N ALA A 211 -13.13 -5.40 1.61
CA ALA A 211 -12.72 -6.61 0.93
C ALA A 211 -11.54 -7.30 1.61
N CYS A 212 -11.39 -8.58 1.33
CA CYS A 212 -10.19 -9.35 1.62
C CYS A 212 -9.84 -10.21 0.40
N GLY A 213 -8.58 -10.28 0.03
CA GLY A 213 -8.08 -11.15 -1.03
C GLY A 213 -6.78 -11.82 -0.65
N SER A 214 -6.50 -12.96 -1.26
CA SER A 214 -5.21 -13.63 -1.18
C SER A 214 -4.85 -14.25 -2.52
N VAL A 215 -3.56 -14.29 -2.82
CA VAL A 215 -3.01 -14.88 -4.03
C VAL A 215 -1.65 -15.50 -3.72
N LEU A 216 -1.37 -16.65 -4.32
CA LEU A 216 -0.06 -17.28 -4.28
C LEU A 216 0.81 -16.75 -5.43
N LEU A 217 1.96 -16.19 -5.07
CA LEU A 217 3.06 -15.89 -5.99
C LEU A 217 4.14 -16.96 -5.85
N THR A 218 4.68 -17.44 -6.96
CA THR A 218 5.74 -18.45 -6.91
C THR A 218 6.62 -18.43 -8.16
N GLY A 219 7.89 -18.77 -7.97
CA GLY A 219 8.81 -19.11 -9.07
C GLY A 219 8.68 -20.56 -9.53
N ASP A 220 7.86 -21.37 -8.86
CA ASP A 220 7.74 -22.80 -9.09
C ASP A 220 6.49 -23.14 -9.89
N LYS A 221 6.72 -23.58 -11.13
CA LYS A 221 5.66 -23.99 -12.05
C LYS A 221 4.85 -25.19 -11.55
N ILE A 222 5.33 -25.97 -10.58
CA ILE A 222 4.60 -27.12 -10.01
C ILE A 222 3.29 -26.69 -9.34
N CYS A 223 3.24 -25.48 -8.75
CA CYS A 223 2.05 -24.95 -8.11
C CYS A 223 1.10 -24.20 -9.07
N VAL A 224 1.42 -24.19 -10.36
CA VAL A 224 0.64 -23.51 -11.40
C VAL A 224 -0.27 -24.53 -12.08
N ARG A 225 -1.59 -24.31 -12.00
CA ARG A 225 -2.60 -25.25 -12.53
C ARG A 225 -3.32 -24.68 -13.75
N GLU A 226 -3.17 -23.38 -13.99
CA GLU A 226 -3.75 -22.64 -15.09
C GLU A 226 -3.13 -23.06 -16.43
N THR A 227 -3.96 -23.19 -17.46
CA THR A 227 -3.52 -23.57 -18.82
C THR A 227 -2.73 -22.46 -19.50
N GLN A 228 -3.09 -21.20 -19.24
CA GLN A 228 -2.37 -20.01 -19.67
C GLN A 228 -2.06 -19.18 -18.42
N PRO A 229 -0.94 -19.46 -17.73
CA PRO A 229 -0.61 -18.79 -16.48
C PRO A 229 -0.40 -17.28 -16.67
N VAL A 230 -0.73 -16.51 -15.65
CA VAL A 230 -0.39 -15.09 -15.57
C VAL A 230 0.85 -14.91 -14.70
N VAL A 231 1.74 -14.04 -15.11
CA VAL A 231 3.03 -13.78 -14.48
C VAL A 231 3.19 -12.29 -14.15
N LEU A 232 3.96 -11.98 -13.12
CA LEU A 232 4.30 -10.64 -12.69
C LEU A 232 5.63 -10.23 -13.34
N LEU A 233 5.56 -9.34 -14.33
CA LEU A 233 6.67 -9.03 -15.23
C LEU A 233 7.52 -7.87 -14.73
N GLY A 234 6.90 -6.84 -14.17
CA GLY A 234 7.58 -5.63 -13.73
C GLY A 234 6.81 -4.92 -12.61
N GLY A 235 7.52 -4.10 -11.84
CA GLY A 235 6.93 -3.36 -10.74
C GLY A 235 7.81 -2.22 -10.26
N ALA A 236 7.21 -1.07 -9.98
CA ALA A 236 7.91 0.10 -9.48
C ALA A 236 7.06 0.88 -8.48
N ILE A 237 7.75 1.57 -7.57
CA ILE A 237 7.18 2.46 -6.56
C ILE A 237 7.94 3.77 -6.63
N THR A 238 7.22 4.89 -6.59
CA THR A 238 7.78 6.24 -6.63
C THR A 238 7.05 7.14 -5.63
N ASN A 239 7.60 8.32 -5.37
CA ASN A 239 6.96 9.32 -4.53
C ASN A 239 6.84 10.68 -5.24
N ASP A 240 5.70 11.35 -5.06
CA ASP A 240 5.39 12.67 -5.60
C ASP A 240 6.32 13.77 -5.04
N ALA A 241 6.83 13.61 -3.82
CA ALA A 241 7.58 14.64 -3.09
C ALA A 241 6.90 16.03 -3.07
N ASN A 242 5.56 16.05 -3.10
CA ASN A 242 4.76 17.26 -3.33
C ASN A 242 3.90 17.64 -2.11
N HIS A 243 3.00 16.76 -1.68
CA HIS A 243 2.07 17.01 -0.57
C HIS A 243 1.63 15.70 0.09
N ILE A 244 1.38 15.71 1.40
CA ILE A 244 1.03 14.49 2.16
C ILE A 244 -0.37 13.94 1.84
N SER A 245 -1.31 14.80 1.44
CA SER A 245 -2.70 14.40 1.12
C SER A 245 -3.15 14.73 -0.29
N GLY A 246 -2.31 15.43 -1.07
CA GLY A 246 -2.66 15.87 -2.42
C GLY A 246 -1.75 15.18 -3.43
N PRO A 247 -2.29 14.66 -4.55
CA PRO A 247 -1.46 14.00 -5.55
C PRO A 247 -0.55 15.01 -6.27
N SER A 248 0.41 14.51 -7.03
CA SER A 248 1.22 15.30 -7.95
C SER A 248 0.35 16.18 -8.87
N ARG A 249 0.80 17.43 -9.09
CA ARG A 249 0.11 18.36 -10.00
C ARG A 249 0.44 18.08 -11.46
N THR A 250 1.59 17.46 -11.72
CA THR A 250 2.14 17.19 -13.05
C THR A 250 1.85 15.76 -13.49
N GLY A 251 1.74 14.81 -12.55
CA GLY A 251 1.63 13.38 -12.84
C GLY A 251 2.95 12.72 -13.26
N GLU A 252 4.08 13.44 -13.12
CA GLU A 252 5.41 12.97 -13.51
C GLU A 252 5.84 11.74 -12.70
N GLU A 253 5.51 11.67 -11.43
CA GLU A 253 5.99 10.62 -10.52
C GLU A 253 5.21 9.32 -10.71
N LEU A 254 3.91 9.40 -10.99
CA LEU A 254 3.15 8.22 -11.43
C LEU A 254 3.60 7.78 -12.83
N HIS A 255 3.91 8.72 -13.75
CA HIS A 255 4.52 8.38 -15.04
C HIS A 255 5.85 7.64 -14.86
N LEU A 256 6.71 8.09 -13.94
CA LEU A 256 7.98 7.42 -13.63
C LEU A 256 7.76 5.98 -13.14
N ALA A 257 6.78 5.75 -12.27
CA ALA A 257 6.42 4.40 -11.83
C ALA A 257 5.92 3.53 -13.00
N ILE A 258 5.11 4.08 -13.89
CA ILE A 258 4.61 3.38 -15.09
C ILE A 258 5.78 3.02 -16.02
N ASP A 259 6.66 3.97 -16.32
CA ASP A 259 7.80 3.78 -17.23
C ASP A 259 8.77 2.72 -16.69
N GLN A 260 9.11 2.79 -15.40
CA GLN A 260 9.96 1.79 -14.74
C GLN A 260 9.32 0.40 -14.77
N ALA A 261 8.02 0.27 -14.48
CA ALA A 261 7.34 -1.02 -14.48
C ALA A 261 7.22 -1.62 -15.89
N LEU A 262 6.94 -0.82 -16.91
CA LEU A 262 6.91 -1.25 -18.31
C LEU A 262 8.32 -1.62 -18.82
N GLY A 263 9.34 -0.84 -18.45
CA GLY A 263 10.73 -1.10 -18.77
C GLY A 263 11.23 -2.41 -18.17
N GLN A 264 10.93 -2.68 -16.90
CA GLN A 264 11.23 -3.98 -16.27
C GLN A 264 10.52 -5.15 -16.95
N ALA A 265 9.29 -4.93 -17.41
CA ALA A 265 8.50 -5.95 -18.09
C ALA A 265 8.91 -6.16 -19.56
N GLY A 266 9.77 -5.31 -20.13
CA GLY A 266 10.13 -5.33 -21.53
C GLY A 266 8.95 -5.07 -22.48
N ILE A 267 7.96 -4.29 -22.04
CA ILE A 267 6.73 -4.03 -22.81
C ILE A 267 6.86 -2.74 -23.60
N SER A 268 6.44 -2.80 -24.86
CA SER A 268 6.37 -1.65 -25.76
C SER A 268 4.96 -1.05 -25.81
N MET A 269 4.88 0.17 -26.32
CA MET A 269 3.60 0.84 -26.57
C MET A 269 2.76 0.17 -27.66
N GLU A 270 3.35 -0.69 -28.50
CA GLU A 270 2.65 -1.42 -29.56
C GLU A 270 1.92 -2.67 -29.01
N ASP A 271 2.31 -3.14 -27.83
CA ASP A 271 1.73 -4.33 -27.22
C ASP A 271 0.24 -4.17 -26.87
N HIS A 272 -0.48 -5.28 -26.93
CA HIS A 272 -1.92 -5.34 -26.62
C HIS A 272 -2.13 -5.49 -25.11
N PHE A 273 -2.42 -4.38 -24.44
CA PHE A 273 -2.70 -4.37 -23.01
C PHE A 273 -3.79 -3.36 -22.63
N PHE A 274 -4.36 -3.58 -21.45
CA PHE A 274 -5.30 -2.67 -20.81
C PHE A 274 -4.71 -2.12 -19.51
N ILE A 275 -5.35 -1.08 -18.99
CA ILE A 275 -4.93 -0.38 -17.78
C ILE A 275 -6.01 -0.53 -16.72
N ASN A 276 -5.63 -1.06 -15.57
CA ASN A 276 -6.41 -0.94 -14.35
C ASN A 276 -5.82 0.18 -13.50
N ALA A 277 -6.40 1.37 -13.62
CA ALA A 277 -5.90 2.56 -12.94
C ALA A 277 -6.43 2.67 -11.50
N HIS A 278 -5.88 3.60 -10.70
CA HIS A 278 -6.36 3.84 -9.35
C HIS A 278 -7.80 4.36 -9.39
N GLY A 279 -8.09 5.40 -10.18
CA GLY A 279 -9.42 5.87 -10.56
C GLY A 279 -10.39 5.94 -9.41
N THR A 280 -10.14 6.84 -8.45
CA THR A 280 -10.95 7.00 -7.24
C THR A 280 -12.17 7.87 -7.46
N ALA A 281 -12.34 8.49 -8.63
CA ALA A 281 -13.38 9.47 -8.89
C ALA A 281 -13.23 10.77 -8.05
N THR A 282 -12.10 10.93 -7.36
CA THR A 282 -11.77 12.21 -6.73
C THR A 282 -11.21 13.17 -7.79
N PRO A 283 -11.61 14.46 -7.79
CA PRO A 283 -11.24 15.38 -8.86
C PRO A 283 -9.74 15.43 -9.15
N TYR A 284 -8.91 15.62 -8.11
CA TYR A 284 -7.48 15.81 -8.27
C TYR A 284 -6.71 14.52 -8.61
N ASN A 285 -7.10 13.37 -8.06
CA ASN A 285 -6.41 12.12 -8.36
C ASN A 285 -6.64 11.71 -9.82
N ASP A 286 -7.90 11.73 -10.26
CA ASP A 286 -8.24 11.33 -11.62
C ASP A 286 -7.62 12.29 -12.66
N GLU A 287 -7.51 13.58 -12.33
CA GLU A 287 -6.74 14.54 -13.14
C GLU A 287 -5.25 14.19 -13.20
N MET A 288 -4.62 13.88 -12.06
CA MET A 288 -3.21 13.49 -11.99
C MET A 288 -2.95 12.22 -12.81
N GLU A 289 -3.80 11.20 -12.69
CA GLU A 289 -3.67 9.96 -13.45
C GLU A 289 -3.82 10.20 -14.96
N SER A 290 -4.77 11.05 -15.37
CA SER A 290 -4.93 11.38 -16.79
C SER A 290 -3.66 12.02 -17.38
N LYS A 291 -2.97 12.86 -16.60
CA LYS A 291 -1.67 13.44 -16.98
C LYS A 291 -0.58 12.39 -17.06
N ALA A 292 -0.44 11.55 -16.03
CA ALA A 292 0.57 10.50 -15.98
C ALA A 292 0.44 9.52 -17.17
N LEU A 293 -0.79 9.14 -17.51
CA LEU A 293 -1.08 8.29 -18.65
C LEU A 293 -0.80 8.98 -19.98
N TYR A 294 -1.09 10.27 -20.11
CA TYR A 294 -0.72 11.06 -21.28
C TYR A 294 0.79 11.16 -21.45
N LEU A 295 1.54 11.46 -20.38
CA LEU A 295 3.01 11.50 -20.37
C LEU A 295 3.61 10.15 -20.77
N SER A 296 2.97 9.05 -20.36
CA SER A 296 3.38 7.69 -20.72
C SER A 296 2.96 7.29 -22.15
N GLY A 297 2.26 8.15 -22.90
CA GLY A 297 1.72 7.84 -24.23
C GLY A 297 0.53 6.86 -24.23
N LEU A 298 -0.10 6.63 -23.09
CA LEU A 298 -1.08 5.57 -22.85
C LEU A 298 -2.54 5.97 -23.01
N SER A 299 -2.84 7.23 -23.34
CA SER A 299 -4.21 7.76 -23.48
C SER A 299 -5.16 6.90 -24.34
N GLY A 300 -4.64 6.22 -25.37
CA GLY A 300 -5.43 5.37 -26.27
C GLY A 300 -5.66 3.93 -25.77
N LYS A 301 -4.96 3.48 -24.73
CA LYS A 301 -5.07 2.11 -24.23
C LYS A 301 -6.38 1.90 -23.46
N PRO A 302 -7.09 0.78 -23.64
CA PRO A 302 -8.29 0.47 -22.87
C PRO A 302 -8.02 0.63 -21.37
N LEU A 303 -8.83 1.45 -20.69
CA LEU A 303 -8.66 1.75 -19.27
C LEU A 303 -9.94 1.46 -18.50
N GLN A 304 -9.79 0.99 -17.26
CA GLN A 304 -10.89 0.84 -16.32
C GLN A 304 -10.43 1.04 -14.86
N SER A 305 -11.39 1.40 -13.99
CA SER A 305 -11.27 1.31 -12.53
C SER A 305 -12.38 0.41 -12.00
N LEU A 306 -12.06 -0.41 -11.00
CA LEU A 306 -12.99 -1.37 -10.41
C LEU A 306 -13.76 -0.83 -9.20
N LYS A 307 -13.47 0.41 -8.77
CA LYS A 307 -14.08 1.03 -7.60
C LYS A 307 -15.60 1.23 -7.70
N PRO A 308 -16.22 1.41 -8.88
CA PRO A 308 -17.68 1.40 -8.99
C PRO A 308 -18.33 0.07 -8.59
N TYR A 309 -17.59 -1.05 -8.61
CA TYR A 309 -18.09 -2.36 -8.21
C TYR A 309 -17.90 -2.64 -6.71
N PHE A 310 -16.74 -2.29 -6.16
CA PHE A 310 -16.34 -2.69 -4.80
C PHE A 310 -16.21 -1.54 -3.82
N GLY A 311 -16.37 -0.29 -4.27
CA GLY A 311 -15.82 0.86 -3.57
C GLY A 311 -14.29 0.85 -3.57
N HIS A 312 -13.70 1.84 -2.92
CA HIS A 312 -12.28 1.86 -2.60
C HIS A 312 -12.04 1.01 -1.35
N THR A 313 -11.49 -0.18 -1.56
CA THR A 313 -11.20 -1.18 -0.52
C THR A 313 -9.84 -0.97 0.14
N LEU A 314 -9.41 0.29 0.27
CA LEU A 314 -8.19 0.71 0.95
C LEU A 314 -6.95 -0.09 0.51
N GLY A 315 -6.22 -0.71 1.43
CA GLY A 315 -5.00 -1.46 1.18
C GLY A 315 -5.27 -2.80 0.49
N ALA A 316 -6.47 -3.38 0.67
CA ALA A 316 -6.90 -4.59 -0.03
C ALA A 316 -7.09 -4.39 -1.54
N ALA A 317 -7.31 -3.15 -2.00
CA ALA A 317 -7.57 -2.82 -3.40
C ALA A 317 -6.48 -3.36 -4.34
N GLY A 318 -5.21 -3.19 -3.96
CA GLY A 318 -4.09 -3.67 -4.76
C GLY A 318 -4.10 -5.19 -4.98
N VAL A 319 -4.53 -5.97 -3.98
CA VAL A 319 -4.61 -7.44 -4.07
C VAL A 319 -5.81 -7.88 -4.90
N ILE A 320 -7.02 -7.44 -4.52
CA ILE A 320 -8.26 -7.92 -5.16
C ILE A 320 -8.37 -7.47 -6.62
N GLU A 321 -7.93 -6.25 -6.93
CA GLU A 321 -8.00 -5.74 -8.29
C GLU A 321 -6.93 -6.42 -9.17
N THR A 322 -5.78 -6.82 -8.62
CA THR A 322 -4.79 -7.65 -9.33
C THR A 322 -5.36 -9.04 -9.66
N ILE A 323 -6.05 -9.67 -8.71
CA ILE A 323 -6.76 -10.94 -8.94
C ILE A 323 -7.78 -10.78 -10.08
N LEU A 324 -8.55 -9.70 -10.09
CA LEU A 324 -9.51 -9.43 -11.16
C LEU A 324 -8.85 -9.05 -12.49
N CYS A 325 -7.65 -8.47 -12.48
CA CYS A 325 -6.86 -8.25 -13.69
C CYS A 325 -6.36 -9.57 -14.27
N LYS A 326 -5.90 -10.51 -13.44
CA LYS A 326 -5.61 -11.90 -13.85
C LYS A 326 -6.84 -12.53 -14.51
N GLN A 327 -8.00 -12.45 -13.86
CA GLN A 327 -9.26 -12.99 -14.41
C GLN A 327 -9.65 -12.36 -15.76
N GLN A 328 -9.47 -11.05 -15.94
CA GLN A 328 -9.72 -10.35 -17.20
C GLN A 328 -8.82 -10.85 -18.33
N LEU A 329 -7.52 -11.09 -18.05
CA LEU A 329 -6.57 -11.65 -19.02
C LEU A 329 -6.97 -13.09 -19.41
N GLU A 330 -7.24 -13.95 -18.44
CA GLU A 330 -7.63 -15.35 -18.67
C GLU A 330 -8.90 -15.47 -19.52
N ASN A 331 -9.83 -14.51 -19.38
CA ASN A 331 -11.13 -14.53 -20.06
C ASN A 331 -11.21 -13.58 -21.26
N ASN A 332 -10.12 -12.90 -21.63
CA ASN A 332 -10.06 -11.94 -22.74
C ASN A 332 -11.18 -10.89 -22.70
N ILE A 333 -11.36 -10.26 -21.54
CA ILE A 333 -12.40 -9.26 -21.31
C ILE A 333 -11.84 -8.10 -20.50
N VAL A 334 -12.21 -6.87 -20.85
CA VAL A 334 -12.02 -5.69 -20.00
C VAL A 334 -13.37 -5.35 -19.40
N PHE A 335 -13.45 -5.27 -18.07
CA PHE A 335 -14.67 -4.82 -17.41
C PHE A 335 -14.95 -3.36 -17.76
N GLY A 336 -16.24 -3.01 -17.78
CA GLY A 336 -16.67 -1.64 -18.04
C GLY A 336 -16.60 -0.85 -16.75
N VAL A 337 -16.79 0.46 -16.84
CA VAL A 337 -16.89 1.35 -15.67
C VAL A 337 -18.36 1.79 -15.53
N PRO A 338 -19.18 1.11 -14.70
CA PRO A 338 -20.58 1.48 -14.50
C PRO A 338 -20.75 2.95 -14.14
N GLY A 339 -21.70 3.63 -14.79
CA GLY A 339 -21.99 5.03 -14.54
C GLY A 339 -21.06 6.03 -15.24
N PHE A 340 -20.05 5.58 -16.00
CA PHE A 340 -19.28 6.45 -16.89
C PHE A 340 -20.10 6.82 -18.14
N GLU A 341 -20.12 8.10 -18.48
CA GLU A 341 -20.86 8.65 -19.62
C GLU A 341 -19.99 9.61 -20.42
N THR A 342 -19.34 10.58 -19.76
CA THR A 342 -18.60 11.66 -20.41
C THR A 342 -17.27 11.89 -19.72
N ILE A 343 -16.18 11.96 -20.49
CA ILE A 343 -14.85 12.23 -19.95
C ILE A 343 -14.79 13.61 -19.24
N GLY A 344 -14.27 13.62 -18.02
CA GLY A 344 -14.22 14.79 -17.14
C GLY A 344 -12.82 15.23 -16.72
N VAL A 345 -11.78 14.68 -17.35
CA VAL A 345 -10.36 14.91 -17.04
C VAL A 345 -9.65 15.61 -18.21
N PRO A 346 -8.54 16.33 -17.95
CA PRO A 346 -7.91 17.18 -18.96
C PRO A 346 -7.29 16.44 -20.15
N TYR A 347 -6.92 15.18 -19.99
CA TYR A 347 -6.34 14.37 -21.07
C TYR A 347 -7.26 13.21 -21.44
N PRO A 348 -7.37 12.86 -22.74
CA PRO A 348 -8.27 11.81 -23.20
C PRO A 348 -7.86 10.45 -22.66
N LEU A 349 -8.86 9.62 -22.32
CA LEU A 349 -8.71 8.24 -21.85
C LEU A 349 -9.69 7.32 -22.60
N ASN A 350 -9.29 6.08 -22.88
CA ASN A 350 -10.13 5.06 -23.52
C ASN A 350 -10.91 4.22 -22.48
N ILE A 351 -11.88 4.85 -21.83
CA ILE A 351 -12.87 4.23 -20.92
C ILE A 351 -14.17 3.94 -21.66
N ASP A 352 -14.81 2.81 -21.32
CA ASP A 352 -16.18 2.48 -21.74
C ASP A 352 -16.95 1.98 -20.51
N SER A 353 -18.25 2.29 -20.43
CA SER A 353 -19.13 1.79 -19.37
C SER A 353 -19.51 0.32 -19.55
N ARG A 354 -19.34 -0.23 -20.75
CA ARG A 354 -19.66 -1.62 -21.10
C ARG A 354 -18.41 -2.49 -21.03
N HIS A 355 -18.65 -3.76 -20.71
CA HIS A 355 -17.67 -4.82 -20.86
C HIS A 355 -17.23 -4.96 -22.33
N ARG A 356 -15.93 -5.14 -22.55
CA ARG A 356 -15.35 -5.24 -23.88
C ARG A 356 -14.59 -6.56 -24.01
N PRO A 357 -15.05 -7.51 -24.83
CA PRO A 357 -14.25 -8.66 -25.22
C PRO A 357 -13.02 -8.18 -26.02
N MET A 358 -11.83 -8.47 -25.53
CA MET A 358 -10.57 -8.02 -26.12
C MET A 358 -9.49 -9.07 -25.88
N ASN A 359 -8.79 -9.47 -26.95
CA ASN A 359 -7.64 -10.35 -26.84
C ASN A 359 -6.45 -9.53 -26.31
N LEU A 360 -6.18 -9.65 -25.01
CA LEU A 360 -5.18 -8.88 -24.30
C LEU A 360 -4.08 -9.80 -23.78
N THR A 361 -2.86 -9.29 -23.83
CA THR A 361 -1.67 -10.02 -23.36
C THR A 361 -1.23 -9.56 -21.99
N TYR A 362 -1.28 -8.25 -21.75
CA TYR A 362 -0.79 -7.65 -20.51
C TYR A 362 -1.84 -6.75 -19.85
N CYS A 363 -1.63 -6.48 -18.58
CA CYS A 363 -2.34 -5.48 -17.79
C CYS A 363 -1.30 -4.61 -17.08
N LEU A 364 -1.41 -3.29 -17.25
CA LEU A 364 -0.75 -2.32 -16.38
C LEU A 364 -1.73 -1.95 -15.26
N LYS A 365 -1.34 -2.20 -14.01
CA LYS A 365 -2.10 -1.79 -12.84
C LYS A 365 -1.37 -0.67 -12.12
N THR A 366 -2.08 0.41 -11.80
CA THR A 366 -1.54 1.52 -11.00
C THR A 366 -2.31 1.71 -9.69
N ALA A 367 -1.64 2.31 -8.72
CA ALA A 367 -2.23 2.78 -7.47
C ALA A 367 -1.51 4.05 -7.02
N SER A 368 -2.24 4.95 -6.37
CA SER A 368 -1.70 6.18 -5.78
C SER A 368 -2.28 6.33 -4.37
N GLY A 369 -1.54 6.93 -3.44
CA GLY A 369 -1.97 7.00 -2.04
C GLY A 369 -1.47 8.24 -1.31
N PHE A 370 -2.04 8.49 -0.13
CA PHE A 370 -1.53 9.52 0.79
C PHE A 370 -0.05 9.28 1.12
N GLY A 371 0.64 10.35 1.50
CA GLY A 371 2.10 10.41 1.57
C GLY A 371 2.77 10.60 0.20
N GLY A 372 1.99 10.79 -0.87
CA GLY A 372 2.49 10.99 -2.23
C GLY A 372 3.01 9.73 -2.91
N CYS A 373 2.69 8.54 -2.39
CA CYS A 373 3.24 7.28 -2.92
C CYS A 373 2.45 6.79 -4.14
N ASN A 374 3.16 6.34 -5.16
CA ASN A 374 2.60 5.74 -6.37
C ASN A 374 3.21 4.35 -6.56
N ALA A 375 2.45 3.44 -7.15
CA ALA A 375 2.94 2.13 -7.58
C ALA A 375 2.35 1.73 -8.92
N ALA A 376 3.15 1.01 -9.70
CA ALA A 376 2.72 0.35 -10.92
C ALA A 376 3.22 -1.10 -10.95
N VAL A 377 2.38 -2.02 -11.40
CA VAL A 377 2.78 -3.39 -11.71
C VAL A 377 2.27 -3.80 -13.08
N VAL A 378 3.05 -4.64 -13.74
CA VAL A 378 2.70 -5.23 -15.02
C VAL A 378 2.52 -6.73 -14.83
N ILE A 379 1.32 -7.22 -15.13
CA ILE A 379 1.05 -8.66 -15.21
C ILE A 379 0.73 -9.05 -16.65
N GLY A 380 1.03 -10.27 -17.04
CA GLY A 380 0.73 -10.74 -18.39
C GLY A 380 0.65 -12.25 -18.49
N LYS A 381 0.09 -12.72 -19.59
CA LYS A 381 0.10 -14.15 -19.93
C LYS A 381 1.54 -14.61 -20.13
N GLU A 382 1.89 -15.77 -19.59
CA GLU A 382 3.21 -16.38 -19.77
C GLU A 382 3.55 -16.44 -21.27
N ARG A 383 4.67 -15.86 -21.64
CA ARG A 383 5.34 -16.00 -22.93
C ARG A 383 6.80 -16.38 -22.68
N ALA A 384 7.56 -16.72 -23.72
CA ALA A 384 9.01 -16.83 -23.57
C ALA A 384 9.54 -15.46 -23.13
N VAL A 385 9.84 -15.32 -21.83
CA VAL A 385 10.40 -14.10 -21.26
C VAL A 385 11.91 -14.19 -21.40
N GLU A 386 12.51 -13.25 -22.10
CA GLU A 386 13.96 -13.07 -22.04
C GLU A 386 14.32 -12.50 -20.68
N VAL A 387 15.03 -13.29 -19.88
CA VAL A 387 15.50 -12.86 -18.56
C VAL A 387 16.83 -12.14 -18.75
N PHE A 388 16.85 -10.83 -18.52
CA PHE A 388 18.09 -10.07 -18.54
C PHE A 388 18.82 -10.20 -17.20
N PRO A 389 20.14 -10.51 -17.19
CA PRO A 389 20.91 -10.54 -15.97
C PRO A 389 21.02 -9.12 -15.41
N GLN A 390 20.58 -8.91 -14.17
CA GLN A 390 20.86 -7.67 -13.46
C GLN A 390 22.27 -7.68 -12.88
N THR A 391 23.03 -6.62 -13.15
CA THR A 391 24.32 -6.39 -12.49
C THR A 391 24.07 -5.86 -11.08
N SER A 392 24.36 -6.66 -10.06
CA SER A 392 24.40 -6.19 -8.67
C SER A 392 25.65 -5.34 -8.45
N LYS A 393 25.44 -4.11 -7.97
CA LYS A 393 26.49 -3.25 -7.41
C LYS A 393 26.46 -3.40 -5.89
N ARG A 394 27.64 -3.34 -5.27
CA ARG A 394 27.77 -3.38 -3.81
C ARG A 394 27.24 -2.10 -3.20
N THR A 395 26.42 -2.21 -2.17
CA THR A 395 26.03 -1.08 -1.33
C THR A 395 26.93 -0.99 -0.09
N LYS A 396 27.09 0.21 0.46
CA LYS A 396 27.76 0.46 1.75
C LYS A 396 26.96 1.43 2.61
N ILE A 397 27.10 1.34 3.92
CA ILE A 397 26.55 2.31 4.87
C ILE A 397 27.53 3.49 4.95
N LEU A 398 27.05 4.69 4.65
CA LEU A 398 27.82 5.95 4.76
C LEU A 398 27.72 6.58 6.14
N SER A 399 26.53 6.54 6.74
CA SER A 399 26.28 7.15 8.03
C SER A 399 25.14 6.44 8.74
N THR A 400 25.13 6.53 10.06
CA THR A 400 24.08 6.04 10.94
C THR A 400 23.61 7.18 11.85
N CYS A 401 22.31 7.22 12.14
CA CYS A 401 21.75 8.13 13.13
C CYS A 401 20.71 7.40 13.97
N SER A 402 20.77 7.56 15.29
CA SER A 402 19.74 7.07 16.18
C SER A 402 19.26 8.15 17.14
N ILE A 403 17.98 8.10 17.47
CA ILE A 403 17.34 8.96 18.45
C ILE A 403 16.56 8.08 19.41
N SER A 404 16.84 8.25 20.69
CA SER A 404 16.19 7.53 21.80
C SER A 404 15.95 8.51 22.96
N PRO A 405 15.30 8.08 24.05
CA PRO A 405 15.13 8.92 25.23
C PRO A 405 16.45 9.42 25.85
N SER A 406 17.59 8.83 25.47
CA SER A 406 18.92 9.27 25.92
C SER A 406 19.50 10.45 25.12
N GLY A 407 18.95 10.74 23.93
CA GLY A 407 19.44 11.80 23.04
C GLY A 407 19.64 11.33 21.59
N VAL A 408 20.47 12.08 20.86
CA VAL A 408 20.79 11.82 19.45
C VAL A 408 22.21 11.32 19.31
N TYR A 409 22.40 10.27 18.53
CA TYR A 409 23.68 9.68 18.20
C TYR A 409 23.88 9.69 16.69
N LEU A 410 25.02 10.18 16.22
CA LEU A 410 25.43 10.19 14.82
C LEU A 410 26.72 9.39 14.70
N ASN A 411 26.73 8.32 13.91
CA ASN A 411 27.89 7.41 13.79
C ASN A 411 28.41 6.94 15.16
N ASP A 412 27.48 6.53 16.04
CA ASP A 412 27.71 6.11 17.42
C ASP A 412 28.23 7.20 18.39
N GLU A 413 28.44 8.43 17.91
CA GLU A 413 28.81 9.58 18.75
C GLU A 413 27.58 10.34 19.22
N ARG A 414 27.46 10.60 20.52
CA ARG A 414 26.34 11.37 21.08
C ARG A 414 26.48 12.86 20.73
N VAL A 415 25.65 13.35 19.82
CA VAL A 415 25.66 14.74 19.33
C VAL A 415 24.66 15.64 20.04
N PHE A 416 23.66 15.07 20.72
CA PHE A 416 22.68 15.82 21.50
C PHE A 416 22.21 15.01 22.71
N VAL A 417 21.97 15.66 23.84
CA VAL A 417 21.53 15.02 25.09
C VAL A 417 20.08 15.37 25.36
N ASN A 418 19.25 14.37 25.65
CA ASN A 418 17.92 14.63 26.18
C ASN A 418 17.98 14.92 27.68
N GLU A 419 17.31 15.98 28.14
CA GLU A 419 17.22 16.29 29.56
C GLU A 419 16.14 15.41 30.20
N LEU A 420 16.38 14.86 31.40
CA LEU A 420 15.45 13.95 32.11
C LEU A 420 14.03 14.51 32.32
N ALA A 421 13.87 15.85 32.26
CA ALA A 421 12.60 16.53 32.47
C ALA A 421 11.82 16.82 31.16
N ASP A 422 12.42 16.58 30.00
CA ASP A 422 11.77 16.85 28.71
C ASP A 422 10.90 15.66 28.29
N ASP A 423 9.64 15.93 27.97
CA ASP A 423 8.79 15.03 27.19
C ASP A 423 9.21 15.02 25.71
N PHE A 424 8.71 14.05 24.94
CA PHE A 424 9.04 13.97 23.52
C PHE A 424 8.82 15.29 22.74
N PRO A 425 7.66 15.98 22.85
CA PRO A 425 7.44 17.25 22.14
C PRO A 425 8.45 18.35 22.46
N ILE A 426 8.89 18.49 23.72
CA ILE A 426 9.90 19.47 24.11
C ILE A 426 11.27 19.04 23.55
N PHE A 427 11.64 17.78 23.78
CA PHE A 427 12.92 17.23 23.33
C PHE A 427 13.13 17.42 21.83
N ILE A 428 12.18 16.95 21.00
CA ILE A 428 12.34 16.97 19.54
C ILE A 428 12.40 18.40 18.98
N ARG A 429 11.76 19.37 19.64
CA ARG A 429 11.84 20.80 19.29
C ARG A 429 13.20 21.40 19.64
N LYS A 430 13.80 21.02 20.77
CA LYS A 430 15.17 21.43 21.12
C LYS A 430 16.17 20.88 20.09
N VAL A 431 16.02 19.63 19.67
CA VAL A 431 16.86 19.04 18.60
C VAL A 431 16.67 19.77 17.27
N TYR A 432 15.43 20.06 16.88
CA TYR A 432 15.13 20.85 15.67
C TYR A 432 15.79 22.23 15.70
N ALA A 433 15.72 22.94 16.83
CA ALA A 433 16.36 24.24 17.01
C ALA A 433 17.89 24.14 16.93
N PHE A 434 18.48 23.10 17.50
CA PHE A 434 19.92 22.83 17.43
C PHE A 434 20.39 22.59 15.98
N LEU A 435 19.57 21.92 15.16
CA LEU A 435 19.87 21.72 13.74
C LEU A 435 19.84 23.02 12.91
N GLY A 436 19.29 24.12 13.45
CA GLY A 436 19.23 25.42 12.76
C GLY A 436 18.33 25.43 11.51
N LEU A 437 17.35 24.52 11.44
CA LEU A 437 16.47 24.38 10.27
C LEU A 437 15.35 25.45 10.27
N ALA A 438 14.97 25.90 9.07
CA ALA A 438 13.93 26.91 8.86
C ALA A 438 12.68 26.37 8.14
N TYR A 439 12.32 25.11 8.38
CA TYR A 439 11.16 24.45 7.76
C TYR A 439 9.90 24.51 8.64
N ARG A 440 9.05 25.52 8.41
CA ARG A 440 7.85 25.77 9.25
C ARG A 440 6.85 24.61 9.29
N LYS A 441 6.80 23.74 8.27
CA LYS A 441 5.87 22.60 8.26
C LYS A 441 6.18 21.59 9.37
N PHE A 442 7.42 21.53 9.87
CA PHE A 442 7.82 20.67 10.99
C PHE A 442 6.87 20.76 12.19
N TYR A 443 6.41 21.97 12.54
CA TYR A 443 5.52 22.17 13.69
C TYR A 443 4.08 21.66 13.47
N LYS A 444 3.71 21.30 12.23
CA LYS A 444 2.40 20.75 11.87
C LYS A 444 2.43 19.22 11.69
N MET A 445 3.62 18.62 11.75
CA MET A 445 3.79 17.17 11.68
C MET A 445 3.27 16.52 12.97
N ASP A 446 2.80 15.28 12.85
CA ASP A 446 2.63 14.41 14.01
C ASP A 446 4.00 14.00 14.58
N ASP A 447 3.99 13.38 15.76
CA ASP A 447 5.22 13.12 16.50
C ASP A 447 6.08 12.03 15.86
N LEU A 448 5.47 11.02 15.24
CA LEU A 448 6.18 10.02 14.44
C LEU A 448 6.91 10.67 13.24
N SER A 449 6.23 11.57 12.50
CA SER A 449 6.86 12.26 11.38
C SER A 449 7.95 13.23 11.83
N LYS A 450 7.81 13.90 12.99
CA LYS A 450 8.88 14.73 13.56
C LYS A 450 10.11 13.90 13.89
N LEU A 451 9.93 12.72 14.49
CA LEU A 451 11.03 11.81 14.80
C LEU A 451 11.80 11.41 13.53
N GLY A 452 11.09 10.84 12.54
CA GLY A 452 11.71 10.44 11.27
C GLY A 452 12.37 11.60 10.50
N PHE A 453 11.75 12.78 10.52
CA PHE A 453 12.32 13.99 9.91
C PHE A 453 13.64 14.39 10.57
N ILE A 454 13.72 14.45 11.90
CA ILE A 454 14.94 14.87 12.61
C ILE A 454 16.07 13.86 12.42
N THR A 455 15.77 12.56 12.48
CA THR A 455 16.76 11.50 12.25
C THR A 455 17.33 11.60 10.84
N THR A 456 16.47 11.85 9.85
CA THR A 456 16.91 12.08 8.46
C THR A 456 17.75 13.35 8.31
N ALA A 457 17.39 14.44 9.00
CA ALA A 457 18.13 15.69 8.95
C ALA A 457 19.55 15.58 9.51
N TRP A 458 19.75 14.76 10.54
CA TRP A 458 21.09 14.42 11.02
C TRP A 458 21.86 13.55 10.05
N LEU A 459 21.22 12.48 9.59
CA LEU A 459 21.83 11.48 8.72
C LEU A 459 22.34 12.08 7.40
N THR A 460 21.55 12.97 6.79
CA THR A 460 21.84 13.58 5.48
C THR A 460 22.94 14.65 5.52
N ARG A 461 23.39 15.10 6.71
CA ARG A 461 24.55 16.00 6.84
C ARG A 461 25.88 15.36 6.45
N SER A 462 25.91 14.02 6.36
CA SER A 462 27.08 13.28 5.87
C SER A 462 27.31 13.41 4.37
N VAL A 463 26.33 13.95 3.62
CA VAL A 463 26.39 14.12 2.17
C VAL A 463 26.10 15.58 1.82
N ASP A 464 27.14 16.28 1.35
CA ASP A 464 27.02 17.67 0.91
C ASP A 464 26.01 17.77 -0.25
N GLY A 465 25.05 18.68 -0.11
CA GLY A 465 24.05 18.92 -1.16
C GLY A 465 23.08 17.76 -1.39
N PHE A 466 22.77 16.96 -0.37
CA PHE A 466 21.87 15.80 -0.50
C PHE A 466 20.50 16.15 -1.11
N ALA A 467 19.96 17.35 -0.81
CA ALA A 467 18.68 17.80 -1.34
C ALA A 467 18.74 18.15 -2.84
N GLU A 468 19.92 18.49 -3.36
CA GLU A 468 20.21 18.89 -4.73
C GLU A 468 20.52 17.70 -5.65
N LEU A 469 20.80 16.52 -5.07
CA LEU A 469 20.97 15.28 -5.82
C LEU A 469 19.71 14.92 -6.62
N PRO A 470 19.85 14.20 -7.76
CA PRO A 470 18.71 13.79 -8.59
C PRO A 470 17.59 13.13 -7.78
N PRO A 471 16.36 13.69 -7.77
CA PRO A 471 15.26 13.23 -6.92
C PRO A 471 14.94 11.73 -7.01
N GLU A 472 14.93 11.19 -8.23
CA GLU A 472 14.63 9.80 -8.56
C GLU A 472 15.72 8.82 -8.11
N SER A 473 16.94 9.31 -7.81
CA SER A 473 18.06 8.49 -7.36
C SER A 473 18.05 8.21 -5.85
N LYS A 474 17.04 8.71 -5.12
CA LYS A 474 16.93 8.69 -3.66
C LYS A 474 15.66 7.96 -3.23
N GLY A 475 15.78 6.96 -2.35
CA GLY A 475 14.64 6.22 -1.77
C GLY A 475 14.64 6.16 -0.24
N VAL A 476 13.50 5.78 0.35
CA VAL A 476 13.31 5.67 1.81
C VAL A 476 12.56 4.39 2.16
N ILE A 477 13.15 3.54 3.00
CA ILE A 477 12.57 2.27 3.41
C ILE A 477 12.52 2.24 4.94
N MET A 478 11.34 2.14 5.52
CA MET A 478 11.22 2.16 6.99
C MET A 478 10.42 0.99 7.51
N ALA A 479 10.68 0.63 8.77
CA ALA A 479 9.82 -0.25 9.54
C ALA A 479 9.54 0.32 10.93
N ASN A 480 8.43 -0.13 11.51
CA ASN A 480 8.15 0.05 12.93
C ASN A 480 7.17 -1.01 13.46
N CYS A 481 6.83 -0.96 14.75
CA CYS A 481 5.89 -1.89 15.37
C CYS A 481 4.49 -1.30 15.50
N SER A 482 4.45 -0.04 15.93
CA SER A 482 3.24 0.65 16.35
C SER A 482 2.46 1.26 15.18
N SER A 483 2.95 1.16 13.94
CA SER A 483 2.40 1.85 12.78
C SER A 483 2.30 3.36 13.05
N SER A 484 1.10 3.85 13.33
CA SER A 484 0.77 5.24 13.63
C SER A 484 -0.10 5.34 14.89
N LEU A 485 -0.04 4.33 15.76
CA LEU A 485 -1.01 4.11 16.84
C LEU A 485 -1.15 5.32 17.77
N ASP A 486 -0.07 6.05 18.02
CA ASP A 486 -0.10 7.28 18.82
C ASP A 486 -1.05 8.34 18.22
N THR A 487 -0.91 8.60 16.91
CA THR A 487 -1.77 9.50 16.15
C THR A 487 -3.18 8.92 15.98
N ASP A 488 -3.31 7.61 15.85
CA ASP A 488 -4.61 6.92 15.82
C ASP A 488 -5.40 7.17 17.13
N ILE A 489 -4.76 7.05 18.29
CA ILE A 489 -5.35 7.34 19.61
C ILE A 489 -5.79 8.80 19.67
N GLN A 490 -4.94 9.74 19.22
CA GLN A 490 -5.29 11.15 19.19
C GLN A 490 -6.54 11.42 18.34
N TYR A 491 -6.62 10.80 17.16
CA TYR A 491 -7.77 10.93 16.27
C TYR A 491 -9.04 10.32 16.87
N ARG A 492 -8.97 9.13 17.48
CA ARG A 492 -10.09 8.50 18.19
C ARG A 492 -10.62 9.39 19.31
N ARG A 493 -9.74 9.92 20.17
CA ARG A 493 -10.12 10.83 21.26
C ARG A 493 -10.78 12.10 20.73
N ASN A 494 -10.30 12.63 19.60
CA ASN A 494 -10.94 13.76 18.94
C ASN A 494 -12.36 13.41 18.46
N LEU A 495 -12.52 12.29 17.75
CA LEU A 495 -13.84 11.80 17.32
C LEU A 495 -14.81 11.64 18.49
N ASP A 496 -14.36 11.06 19.61
CA ASP A 496 -15.20 10.87 20.81
C ASP A 496 -15.62 12.20 21.44
N ALA A 497 -14.77 13.23 21.35
CA ALA A 497 -15.02 14.54 21.96
C ALA A 497 -15.94 15.44 21.13
N VAL A 498 -15.79 15.45 19.79
CA VAL A 498 -16.51 16.40 18.91
C VAL A 498 -17.55 15.74 18.00
N GLY A 499 -17.53 14.41 17.89
CA GLY A 499 -18.37 13.65 16.97
C GLY A 499 -17.74 13.48 15.58
N ASP A 500 -18.33 12.57 14.80
CA ASP A 500 -17.89 12.17 13.46
C ASP A 500 -17.88 13.30 12.43
N ARG A 501 -18.85 14.23 12.51
CA ARG A 501 -18.97 15.37 11.57
C ARG A 501 -17.86 16.40 11.69
N GLU A 502 -17.25 16.50 12.87
CA GLU A 502 -16.20 17.46 13.19
C GLU A 502 -14.81 16.80 13.19
N ALA A 503 -14.71 15.59 12.63
CA ALA A 503 -13.45 14.87 12.46
C ALA A 503 -12.40 15.73 11.73
N SER A 504 -11.16 15.72 12.25
CA SER A 504 -10.08 16.54 11.70
C SER A 504 -9.36 15.86 10.53
N PRO A 505 -9.42 16.40 9.29
CA PRO A 505 -8.64 15.85 8.17
C PRO A 505 -7.13 16.06 8.38
N ALA A 506 -6.75 17.05 9.18
CA ALA A 506 -5.35 17.35 9.48
C ALA A 506 -4.71 16.30 10.39
N ILE A 507 -5.49 15.62 11.24
CA ILE A 507 -5.01 14.50 12.06
C ILE A 507 -5.14 13.20 11.27
N PHE A 508 -6.28 12.97 10.59
CA PHE A 508 -6.56 11.72 9.89
C PHE A 508 -5.47 11.33 8.89
N VAL A 509 -4.87 12.27 8.16
CA VAL A 509 -3.79 11.94 7.22
C VAL A 509 -2.58 11.30 7.92
N TYR A 510 -2.19 11.77 9.10
CA TYR A 510 -1.06 11.24 9.86
C TYR A 510 -1.36 9.92 10.56
N THR A 511 -2.60 9.44 10.48
CA THR A 511 -2.95 8.10 10.94
C THR A 511 -2.42 7.01 9.98
N LEU A 512 -1.53 7.35 9.06
CA LEU A 512 -0.89 6.41 8.14
C LEU A 512 0.61 6.49 8.35
N PRO A 513 1.29 5.38 8.67
CA PRO A 513 2.72 5.40 9.02
C PRO A 513 3.58 5.90 7.85
N ASN A 514 3.17 5.60 6.61
CA ASN A 514 3.88 6.02 5.42
C ASN A 514 3.83 7.54 5.17
N VAL A 515 3.01 8.31 5.88
CA VAL A 515 3.02 9.78 5.79
C VAL A 515 4.30 10.36 6.38
N MET A 516 4.95 9.67 7.33
CA MET A 516 6.31 10.02 7.78
C MET A 516 7.30 9.99 6.60
N LEU A 517 7.20 8.97 5.71
CA LEU A 517 8.01 8.92 4.49
C LEU A 517 7.67 10.06 3.54
N GLY A 518 6.38 10.41 3.43
CA GLY A 518 5.94 11.54 2.61
C GLY A 518 6.56 12.87 3.05
N GLU A 519 6.58 13.14 4.36
CA GLU A 519 7.21 14.35 4.91
C GLU A 519 8.73 14.40 4.64
N ILE A 520 9.42 13.25 4.77
CA ILE A 520 10.82 13.11 4.37
C ILE A 520 10.98 13.39 2.86
N CYS A 521 10.20 12.73 2.01
CA CYS A 521 10.29 12.85 0.56
C CYS A 521 10.06 14.30 0.10
N ILE A 522 9.10 15.01 0.69
CA ILE A 522 8.80 16.41 0.38
C ILE A 522 10.00 17.32 0.68
N TYR A 523 10.64 17.17 1.85
CA TYR A 523 11.71 18.07 2.25
C TYR A 523 13.02 17.80 1.49
N TRP A 524 13.41 16.53 1.34
CA TRP A 524 14.64 16.14 0.63
C TRP A 524 14.44 15.88 -0.87
N LYS A 525 13.25 16.16 -1.41
CA LYS A 525 12.89 15.96 -2.82
C LYS A 525 13.22 14.55 -3.30
N MET A 526 12.75 13.53 -2.58
CA MET A 526 13.02 12.13 -2.91
C MET A 526 11.83 11.60 -3.70
N LYS A 527 12.05 11.25 -4.97
CA LYS A 527 11.02 10.74 -5.89
C LYS A 527 11.17 9.25 -6.18
N GLY A 528 12.27 8.63 -5.73
CA GLY A 528 12.48 7.19 -5.82
C GLY A 528 11.56 6.41 -4.88
N GLU A 529 11.83 5.12 -4.77
CA GLU A 529 10.97 4.21 -4.02
C GLU A 529 10.84 4.58 -2.53
N ASN A 530 9.59 4.58 -2.04
CA ASN A 530 9.29 4.69 -0.63
C ASN A 530 8.33 3.58 -0.15
N ILE A 531 8.71 2.88 0.92
CA ILE A 531 7.90 1.77 1.47
C ILE A 531 8.01 1.70 2.98
N PHE A 532 6.90 1.31 3.62
CA PHE A 532 6.80 1.16 5.07
C PHE A 532 6.37 -0.26 5.44
N PHE A 533 7.21 -0.95 6.19
CA PHE A 533 6.96 -2.27 6.76
C PHE A 533 6.46 -2.15 8.21
N ILE A 534 5.62 -3.09 8.64
CA ILE A 534 5.26 -3.23 10.05
C ILE A 534 5.85 -4.54 10.57
N GLN A 535 6.65 -4.48 11.63
CA GLN A 535 7.36 -5.62 12.20
C GLN A 535 7.29 -5.54 13.72
N ARG A 536 7.24 -6.68 14.42
CA ARG A 536 7.19 -6.71 15.89
C ARG A 536 8.48 -6.17 16.52
N GLU A 537 9.60 -6.44 15.87
CA GLU A 537 10.95 -6.06 16.30
C GLU A 537 11.74 -5.54 15.09
N PHE A 538 12.83 -4.83 15.36
CA PHE A 538 13.69 -4.29 14.31
C PHE A 538 14.54 -5.39 13.67
N ASP A 539 14.11 -5.89 12.51
CA ASP A 539 14.88 -6.79 11.66
C ASP A 539 15.76 -6.00 10.69
N LYS A 540 16.92 -5.56 11.20
CA LYS A 540 17.90 -4.80 10.43
C LYS A 540 18.39 -5.57 9.20
N ASP A 541 18.64 -6.88 9.33
CA ASP A 541 19.22 -7.67 8.24
C ASP A 541 18.24 -7.77 7.07
N PHE A 542 16.96 -8.03 7.34
CA PHE A 542 15.90 -7.99 6.32
C PHE A 542 15.83 -6.63 5.63
N LEU A 543 15.81 -5.54 6.40
CA LEU A 543 15.69 -4.19 5.84
C LEU A 543 16.90 -3.80 4.98
N MET A 544 18.11 -4.11 5.42
CA MET A 544 19.33 -3.86 4.64
C MET A 544 19.35 -4.67 3.34
N GLN A 545 18.99 -5.95 3.43
CA GLN A 545 18.94 -6.82 2.26
C GLN A 545 17.87 -6.36 1.26
N TYR A 546 16.69 -5.97 1.76
CA TYR A 546 15.63 -5.42 0.91
C TYR A 546 16.05 -4.10 0.25
N ALA A 547 16.71 -3.21 1.00
CA ALA A 547 17.24 -1.97 0.46
C ALA A 547 18.28 -2.21 -0.65
N GLU A 548 19.19 -3.16 -0.48
CA GLU A 548 20.15 -3.52 -1.52
C GLU A 548 19.47 -4.04 -2.81
N ILE A 549 18.41 -4.84 -2.67
CA ILE A 549 17.59 -5.30 -3.81
C ILE A 549 16.97 -4.09 -4.52
N VAL A 550 16.32 -3.20 -3.77
CA VAL A 550 15.66 -2.00 -4.33
C VAL A 550 16.65 -1.07 -5.01
N MET A 551 17.79 -0.77 -4.38
CA MET A 551 18.81 0.10 -4.95
C MET A 551 19.37 -0.44 -6.26
N ASN A 552 19.54 -1.76 -6.37
CA ASN A 552 19.98 -2.40 -7.59
C ASN A 552 18.92 -2.38 -8.69
N GLU A 553 17.68 -2.79 -8.37
CA GLU A 553 16.60 -2.93 -9.36
C GLU A 553 16.06 -1.57 -9.84
N GLN A 554 15.92 -0.58 -8.94
CA GLN A 554 15.36 0.75 -9.25
C GLN A 554 16.41 1.80 -9.58
N GLY A 555 17.70 1.43 -9.57
CA GLY A 555 18.74 2.38 -9.93
C GLY A 555 19.02 3.45 -8.87
N LEU A 556 18.57 3.28 -7.62
CA LEU A 556 18.81 4.26 -6.57
C LEU A 556 20.31 4.37 -6.26
N HIS A 557 20.81 5.58 -6.12
CA HIS A 557 22.16 5.85 -5.68
C HIS A 557 22.25 5.97 -4.16
N TYR A 558 21.21 6.54 -3.53
CA TYR A 558 21.08 6.64 -2.07
C TYR A 558 19.77 6.04 -1.58
N CYS A 559 19.83 5.35 -0.46
CA CYS A 559 18.64 4.85 0.24
C CYS A 559 18.77 5.12 1.73
N ILE A 560 17.76 5.75 2.32
CA ILE A 560 17.63 5.83 3.77
C ILE A 560 16.83 4.63 4.22
N VAL A 561 17.41 3.79 5.07
CA VAL A 561 16.74 2.58 5.58
C VAL A 561 16.80 2.53 7.10
N GLY A 562 15.74 2.07 7.77
CA GLY A 562 15.81 1.87 9.21
C GLY A 562 14.49 1.67 9.94
N TRP A 563 14.55 1.94 11.24
CA TRP A 563 13.46 1.80 12.18
C TRP A 563 12.99 3.16 12.71
N CYS A 564 11.68 3.39 12.82
CA CYS A 564 11.12 4.59 13.45
C CYS A 564 9.80 4.28 14.15
N ASP A 565 9.83 4.08 15.47
CA ASP A 565 8.65 3.78 16.27
C ASP A 565 8.43 4.82 17.35
N LEU A 566 7.16 5.16 17.60
CA LEU A 566 6.73 6.10 18.63
C LEU A 566 5.35 5.71 19.16
N LEU A 567 5.25 5.56 20.47
CA LEU A 567 4.00 5.38 21.21
C LEU A 567 4.11 6.01 22.60
N GLY A 568 3.44 7.14 22.81
CA GLY A 568 3.64 7.99 23.97
C GLY A 568 5.11 8.42 24.11
N GLU A 569 5.68 8.26 25.31
CA GLU A 569 7.09 8.59 25.58
C GLU A 569 8.08 7.49 25.16
N ASN A 570 7.59 6.35 24.65
CA ASN A 570 8.46 5.31 24.10
C ASN A 570 8.72 5.63 22.63
N PHE A 571 9.90 6.15 22.33
CA PHE A 571 10.32 6.45 20.96
C PHE A 571 11.71 5.92 20.67
N LEU A 572 11.89 5.38 19.48
CA LEU A 572 13.19 4.95 18.95
C LEU A 572 13.20 5.16 17.45
N SER A 573 14.24 5.84 16.96
CA SER A 573 14.58 5.79 15.55
C SER A 573 16.03 5.41 15.36
N GLU A 574 16.30 4.62 14.33
CA GLU A 574 17.63 4.16 13.97
C GLU A 574 17.71 4.03 12.44
N PHE A 575 18.34 5.02 11.79
CA PHE A 575 18.44 5.14 10.34
C PHE A 575 19.85 4.94 9.86
N TYR A 576 19.95 4.44 8.64
CA TYR A 576 21.17 4.14 7.92
C TYR A 576 21.08 4.78 6.54
N LEU A 577 22.11 5.53 6.15
CA LEU A 577 22.23 6.04 4.80
C LEU A 577 23.11 5.09 3.98
N MET A 578 22.51 4.41 3.02
CA MET A 578 23.19 3.51 2.10
C MET A 578 23.55 4.24 0.80
N GLU A 579 24.72 3.92 0.25
CA GLU A 579 25.20 4.35 -1.07
C GLU A 579 25.52 3.12 -1.93
N ARG A 580 25.12 3.14 -3.21
CA ARG A 580 25.37 2.11 -4.23
C ARG A 580 26.52 2.46 -5.16
#